data_AF-A0A6B3C8B6-F1
#
_entry.id   AF-A0A6B3C8B6-F1
#
_cell.length_a   1.000
_cell.length_b   1.000
_cell.length_c   1.000
_cell.angle_alpha   90.00
_cell.angle_beta   90.00
_cell.angle_gamma   90.00
#
_symmetry.space_group_name_H-M   'P 1'
#
loop_
_entity.id
_entity.type
_entity.pdbx_description
1 polymer ?
#
loop_
_entity_poly.entity_id
_entity_poly.type
_entity_poly.pdbx_seq_one_letter_code
_entity_poly.pdbx_strand_id
1 'polypeptide(L)' 'DLLTLDVDHLVVVTHGFTAGLLVAAWIGMPVASAGHVAFPVPSGSITTLREDGFFHNRAVVTVGDVAHLVGVSGS' A
#
# COMPACT_ATOMS: atom_id res chain seq x y z
N ASP A 1 -10.15 11.30 -8.51
CA ASP A 1 -8.89 10.56 -8.29
C ASP A 1 -8.99 9.95 -6.89
N LEU A 2 -8.65 8.67 -6.73
CA LEU A 2 -8.77 7.97 -5.44
C LEU A 2 -7.72 8.45 -4.44
N LEU A 3 -6.55 8.90 -4.90
CA LEU A 3 -5.46 9.37 -4.03
C LEU A 3 -5.64 10.80 -3.52
N THR A 4 -6.73 11.46 -3.91
CA THR A 4 -7.05 12.85 -3.53
C THR A 4 -8.32 12.94 -2.69
N LEU A 5 -8.84 11.81 -2.20
CA LEU A 5 -10.02 11.78 -1.36
C LEU A 5 -9.67 12.32 0.04
N ASP A 6 -10.51 13.21 0.57
CA ASP A 6 -10.39 13.76 1.91
C ASP A 6 -11.14 12.86 2.91
N VAL A 7 -10.49 11.76 3.30
CA VAL A 7 -11.03 10.78 4.25
C VAL A 7 -9.95 10.34 5.23
N ASP A 8 -10.32 10.14 6.49
CA ASP A 8 -9.38 9.71 7.52
C ASP A 8 -8.81 8.30 7.28
N HIS A 9 -9.60 7.43 6.65
CA HIS A 9 -9.20 6.06 6.37
C HIS A 9 -9.81 5.56 5.05
N LEU A 10 -8.95 5.05 4.17
CA LEU A 10 -9.32 4.50 2.87
C LEU A 10 -8.75 3.09 2.73
N VAL A 11 -9.62 2.13 2.46
CA VAL A 11 -9.23 0.74 2.16
C VAL A 11 -9.40 0.50 0.67
N VAL A 12 -8.33 0.03 0.03
CA VAL A 12 -8.31 -0.33 -1.39
C VAL A 12 -7.99 -1.81 -1.53
N VAL A 13 -8.86 -2.55 -2.22
CA VAL A 13 -8.63 -3.96 -2.55
C VAL A 13 -8.23 -4.06 -4.01
N THR A 14 -7.12 -4.73 -4.30
CA THR A 14 -6.60 -4.84 -5.66
C THR A 14 -5.73 -6.09 -5.84
N HIS A 15 -5.22 -6.31 -7.06
CA HIS A 15 -4.28 -7.38 -7.38
C HIS A 15 -2.84 -6.98 -7.02
N GLY A 16 -1.98 -7.95 -6.70
CA GLY A 16 -0.62 -7.69 -6.22
C GLY A 16 0.23 -6.80 -7.16
N PHE A 17 0.09 -6.97 -8.48
CA PHE A 17 0.76 -6.10 -9.45
C PHE A 17 0.33 -4.62 -9.31
N THR A 18 -0.97 -4.38 -9.23
CA THR A 18 -1.54 -3.04 -9.10
C THR A 18 -1.26 -2.42 -7.73
N ALA A 19 -1.18 -3.25 -6.68
CA ALA A 19 -0.87 -2.77 -5.33
C ALA A 19 0.49 -2.06 -5.27
N GLY A 20 1.53 -2.62 -5.92
CA GLY A 20 2.84 -1.97 -5.97
C GLY A 20 2.81 -0.62 -6.71
N LEU A 21 2.05 -0.52 -7.80
CA LEU A 21 1.84 0.73 -8.52
C LEU A 21 1.10 1.76 -7.67
N LEU A 22 0.14 1.32 -6.86
CA LEU A 22 -0.59 2.20 -5.94
C LEU A 22 0.33 2.79 -4.88
N VAL A 23 1.22 1.98 -4.29
CA VAL A 23 2.23 2.46 -3.33
C VAL A 23 3.15 3.49 -4.01
N ALA A 24 3.68 3.17 -5.19
CA ALA A 24 4.55 4.07 -5.94
C ALA A 24 3.87 5.41 -6.28
N ALA A 25 2.64 5.37 -6.80
CA ALA A 25 1.87 6.56 -7.12
C ALA A 25 1.53 7.37 -5.86
N TRP A 26 1.16 6.70 -4.76
CA TRP A 26 0.80 7.37 -3.52
C TRP A 26 2.00 8.11 -2.91
N ILE A 27 3.22 7.56 -2.92
CA ILE A 27 4.40 8.31 -2.45
C ILE A 27 4.89 9.39 -3.42
N GLY A 28 4.23 9.59 -4.56
CA GLY A 28 4.64 10.54 -5.59
C GLY A 28 5.87 10.10 -6.39
N MET A 29 6.10 8.78 -6.52
CA MET A 29 7.22 8.25 -7.29
C MET A 29 7.08 8.64 -8.77
N PRO A 30 8.14 9.15 -9.42
CA PRO A 30 8.14 9.38 -10.86
C PRO A 30 7.82 8.10 -11.64
N VAL A 31 6.99 8.18 -12.67
CA VAL A 31 6.57 7.02 -13.48
C VAL A 31 7.76 6.25 -14.06
N ALA A 32 8.82 6.95 -14.44
CA ALA A 32 10.06 6.36 -14.95
C ALA A 32 10.77 5.48 -13.89
N SER A 33 10.57 5.77 -12.61
CA SER A 33 11.13 5.01 -11.49
C SER A 33 10.22 3.87 -11.03
N ALA A 34 8.91 3.93 -11.32
CA ALA A 34 7.93 2.93 -10.87
C ALA A 34 8.23 1.53 -11.41
N GLY A 35 8.81 1.40 -12.61
CA GLY A 35 9.21 0.11 -13.18
C GLY A 35 10.45 -0.52 -12.52
N HIS A 36 11.17 0.20 -11.66
CA HIS A 36 12.38 -0.28 -11.00
C HIS A 36 12.14 -0.80 -9.59
N VAL A 37 10.93 -0.62 -9.04
CA VAL A 37 10.59 -1.05 -7.69
C VAL A 37 9.68 -2.27 -7.71
N ALA A 38 9.98 -3.23 -6.84
CA ALA A 38 9.12 -4.38 -6.57
C ALA A 38 8.75 -4.39 -5.09
N PHE A 39 7.47 -4.16 -4.80
CA PHE A 39 6.94 -4.33 -3.45
C PHE A 39 6.46 -5.78 -3.27
N PRO A 40 6.86 -6.49 -2.21
CA PRO A 40 6.33 -7.81 -1.92
C PRO A 40 4.87 -7.67 -1.45
N VAL A 41 3.92 -8.12 -2.27
CA VAL A 41 2.48 -8.06 -1.94
C VAL A 41 1.85 -9.45 -2.11
N PRO A 42 2.05 -10.37 -1.14
CA PRO A 42 1.42 -11.69 -1.16
C PRO A 42 -0.11 -11.61 -1.21
N SER A 43 -0.75 -12.67 -1.69
CA SER A 43 -2.22 -12.78 -1.65
C SER A 43 -2.74 -12.66 -0.22
N GLY A 44 -3.79 -11.86 -0.04
CA GLY A 44 -4.37 -11.61 1.28
C GLY A 44 -3.50 -10.74 2.19
N SER A 45 -2.40 -10.17 1.70
CA SER A 45 -1.57 -9.27 2.51
C SER A 45 -2.17 -7.87 2.65
N ILE A 46 -1.76 -7.16 3.71
CA ILE A 46 -2.13 -5.79 4.00
C ILE A 46 -0.90 -4.89 3.89
N THR A 47 -1.02 -3.78 3.15
CA THR A 47 -0.01 -2.71 3.09
C THR A 47 -0.62 -1.46 3.68
N THR A 48 0.02 -0.90 4.71
CA THR A 48 -0.47 0.31 5.40
C THR A 48 0.34 1.52 4.96
N LEU A 49 -0.37 2.52 4.43
CA LEU A 49 0.15 3.82 4.03
C LEU A 49 -0.39 4.89 4.97
N ARG A 50 0.42 5.88 5.34
CA ARG A 50 0.03 6.95 6.26
C ARG A 50 0.56 8.31 5.84
N GLU A 51 -0.32 9.28 5.67
CA GLU A 51 0.05 10.69 5.57
C GLU A 51 0.06 11.32 6.97
N ASP A 52 1.09 12.11 7.28
CA ASP A 52 1.17 12.90 8.50
C ASP A 52 0.35 14.20 8.39
N GLY A 53 -0.34 14.59 9.46
CA GLY A 53 -1.23 15.77 9.44
C GLY A 53 -0.55 17.13 9.58
N PHE A 54 0.76 17.18 9.91
CA PHE A 54 1.49 18.45 10.08
C PHE A 54 2.37 18.74 8.86
N PHE A 55 3.16 17.75 8.42
CA PHE A 55 4.09 17.91 7.29
C PHE A 55 3.56 17.32 5.98
N HIS A 56 2.41 16.64 5.98
CA HIS A 56 1.88 15.91 4.82
C HIS A 56 2.87 14.88 4.24
N ASN A 57 3.78 14.40 5.10
CA ASN A 57 4.75 13.38 4.73
C ASN A 57 4.03 12.05 4.55
N ARG A 58 4.35 11.36 3.45
CA ARG A 58 3.77 10.07 3.10
C ARG A 58 4.70 8.93 3.49
N ALA A 59 4.26 8.10 4.43
CA ALA A 59 5.00 6.94 4.93
C ALA A 59 4.39 5.62 4.48
N VAL A 60 5.24 4.70 4.05
CA VAL A 60 4.89 3.28 3.85
C VAL A 60 5.19 2.56 5.17
N VAL A 61 4.16 2.31 5.98
CA VAL A 61 4.31 1.81 7.36
C VAL A 61 4.56 0.30 7.37
N THR A 62 3.79 -0.44 6.59
CA THR A 62 3.93 -1.89 6.41
C THR A 62 3.77 -2.23 4.94
N VAL A 63 4.47 -3.27 4.48
CA VAL A 63 4.38 -3.78 3.11
C VAL A 63 4.13 -5.28 3.17
N GLY A 64 3.03 -5.72 2.56
CA GLY A 64 2.76 -7.15 2.40
C GLY A 64 2.56 -7.92 3.71
N ASP A 65 2.00 -7.31 4.74
CA ASP A 65 1.77 -7.97 6.04
C ASP A 65 0.73 -9.09 5.94
N VAL A 66 1.13 -10.30 6.35
CA VAL A 66 0.32 -11.52 6.36
C VAL A 66 0.14 -12.09 7.77
N ALA A 67 0.54 -11.37 8.83
CA ALA A 67 0.48 -11.86 10.20
C ALA A 67 -0.94 -12.31 10.61
N HIS A 68 -1.97 -11.63 10.08
CA HIS A 68 -3.37 -11.98 10.32
C HIS A 68 -3.81 -13.31 9.67
N LEU A 69 -3.06 -13.83 8.68
CA LEU A 69 -3.36 -15.11 8.03
C LEU A 69 -2.82 -16.32 8.81
N VAL A 70 -1.88 -16.11 9.75
CA VAL A 70 -1.23 -17.20 10.51
C VAL A 70 -2.23 -17.97 11.38
N GLY A 71 -3.36 -17.35 11.76
CA GLY A 71 -4.47 -18.02 12.46
C GLY A 71 -5.46 -18.78 11.57
N VAL A 72 -5.35 -18.69 10.25
CA VAL A 72 -6.30 -19.27 9.28
C VAL A 72 -5.81 -20.64 8.74
N SER A 73 -4.54 -21.01 8.95
CA SER A 73 -3.98 -22.31 8.52
C SER A 73 -4.27 -23.48 9.47
N GLY A 74 -5.37 -23.43 10.21
CA GLY A 74 -5.82 -24.49 11.11
C GLY A 74 -7.16 -25.12 10.69
N SER A 75 -7.14 -25.98 9.68
CA SER A 75 -7.98 -27.18 9.52
C SER A 75 -7.52 -28.00 8.32
#